data_AF-A0A953PF61-F1
#
_entry.id   AF-A0A953PF61-F1
#
_cell.length_a   1.000
_cell.length_b   1.000
_cell.length_c   1.000
_cell.angle_alpha   90.00
_cell.angle_beta   90.00
_cell.angle_gamma   90.00
#
_symmetry.space_group_name_H-M   'P 1'
#
loop_
_entity.id
_entity.type
_entity.pdbx_description
1 polymer ?
#
loop_
_entity_poly.entity_id
_entity_poly.type
_entity_poly.pdbx_seq_one_letter_code
_entity_poly.pdbx_strand_id
1 'polypeptide(L)'
;LMGGRIAEELFLNLMSTGAGNDIERATELARKMVCEWGMSDLGPLTFGKKEEQIFLGREIAQHRDYSEATAIQIDEEVRKMVSAGYATAKGILSENRDTLVNIAKALIEREVLDASEIKMLVEGTDLPPFKPLSPKPDDGVQQVIKPEPGRVPTKGGERPATA
;
A
#
# COMPACT_ATOMS: atom_id res chain seq x y z
N LEU A 1 -7.03 -3.28 5.56
CA LEU A 1 -5.57 -3.45 5.79
C LEU A 1 -5.22 -4.94 5.84
N MET A 2 -5.74 -5.74 6.78
CA MET A 2 -5.32 -7.15 6.95
C MET A 2 -5.87 -8.16 5.94
N GLY A 3 -6.62 -7.74 4.92
CA GLY A 3 -7.35 -8.64 4.02
C GLY A 3 -6.44 -9.58 3.24
N GLY A 4 -5.32 -9.09 2.71
CA GLY A 4 -4.35 -9.90 1.97
C GLY A 4 -3.71 -11.00 2.83
N ARG A 5 -3.27 -10.64 4.04
CA ARG A 5 -2.71 -11.59 5.02
C ARG A 5 -3.71 -12.71 5.35
N ILE A 6 -4.96 -12.34 5.59
CA ILE A 6 -6.02 -13.29 5.92
C ILE A 6 -6.34 -14.20 4.72
N ALA A 7 -6.38 -13.66 3.50
CA ALA A 7 -6.60 -14.45 2.31
C ALA A 7 -5.50 -15.52 2.11
N GLU A 8 -4.23 -15.17 2.29
CA GLU A 8 -3.14 -16.14 2.25
C GLU A 8 -3.31 -17.24 3.31
N GLU A 9 -3.67 -16.87 4.55
CA GLU A 9 -3.88 -17.83 5.62
C GLU A 9 -5.05 -18.79 5.29
N LEU A 10 -6.18 -18.26 4.82
CA LEU A 10 -7.40 -19.04 4.55
C LEU A 10 -7.28 -19.98 3.36
N PHE A 11 -6.59 -19.56 2.29
CA PHE A 11 -6.56 -20.31 1.03
C PHE A 11 -5.27 -21.05 0.77
N LEU A 12 -4.15 -20.56 1.31
CA LEU A 12 -2.82 -21.09 1.02
C LEU A 12 -2.13 -21.67 2.27
N ASN A 13 -2.72 -21.52 3.47
CA ASN A 13 -2.16 -21.99 4.74
C ASN A 13 -0.71 -21.55 4.97
N LEU A 14 -0.36 -20.35 4.50
CA LEU A 14 1.00 -19.81 4.60
C LEU A 14 1.03 -18.41 5.20
N MET A 15 2.21 -18.03 5.69
CA MET A 15 2.50 -16.69 6.15
C MET A 15 3.58 -16.06 5.27
N SER A 16 3.22 -15.04 4.52
CA SER A 16 4.19 -14.26 3.73
C SER A 16 4.59 -12.96 4.46
N THR A 17 5.64 -12.32 3.94
CA THR A 17 6.07 -10.99 4.36
C THR A 17 5.34 -9.85 3.63
N GLY A 18 4.47 -10.17 2.66
CA GLY A 18 3.81 -9.18 1.78
C GLY A 18 2.86 -8.24 2.50
N ALA A 19 2.33 -8.66 3.66
CA ALA A 19 1.41 -7.86 4.46
C ALA A 19 2.10 -6.91 5.48
N GLY A 20 3.44 -6.77 5.43
CA GLY A 20 4.19 -5.96 6.41
C GLY A 20 3.68 -4.51 6.53
N ASN A 21 3.48 -3.83 5.40
CA ASN A 21 2.96 -2.46 5.37
C ASN A 21 1.51 -2.36 5.89
N ASP A 22 0.70 -3.39 5.72
CA ASP A 22 -0.67 -3.40 6.27
C ASP A 22 -0.67 -3.56 7.78
N ILE A 23 0.24 -4.38 8.31
CA ILE A 23 0.43 -4.58 9.75
C ILE A 23 0.92 -3.30 10.41
N GLU A 24 1.92 -2.65 9.83
CA GLU A 24 2.45 -1.39 10.31
C GLU A 24 1.36 -0.31 10.35
N ARG A 25 0.67 -0.08 9.23
CA ARG A 25 -0.39 0.94 9.13
C ARG A 25 -1.55 0.68 10.10
N ALA A 26 -1.97 -0.58 10.26
CA ALA A 26 -3.05 -0.91 11.21
C ALA A 26 -2.62 -0.66 12.65
N THR A 27 -1.39 -1.01 13.00
CA THR A 27 -0.84 -0.82 14.35
C THR A 27 -0.67 0.66 14.66
N GLU A 28 -0.14 1.45 13.72
CA GLU A 28 0.01 2.90 13.87
C GLU A 28 -1.35 3.59 14.05
N LEU A 29 -2.34 3.22 13.23
CA LEU A 29 -3.70 3.75 13.34
C LEU A 29 -4.32 3.41 14.70
N ALA A 30 -4.24 2.16 15.13
CA ALA A 30 -4.74 1.74 16.44
C ALA A 30 -4.03 2.50 17.58
N ARG A 31 -2.72 2.72 17.48
CA ARG A 31 -1.98 3.52 18.47
C ARG A 31 -2.46 4.97 18.50
N LYS A 32 -2.75 5.61 17.36
CA LYS A 32 -3.35 6.95 17.32
C LYS A 32 -4.75 6.98 17.95
N MET A 33 -5.56 5.95 17.68
CA MET A 33 -6.88 5.80 18.30
C MET A 33 -6.80 5.76 19.83
N VAL A 34 -5.86 4.99 20.40
CA VAL A 34 -5.65 4.96 21.85
C VAL A 34 -5.05 6.27 22.36
N CYS A 35 -3.91 6.69 21.81
CA CYS A 35 -3.07 7.72 22.40
C CYS A 35 -3.49 9.14 22.06
N GLU A 36 -4.06 9.40 20.89
CA GLU A 36 -4.31 10.76 20.40
C GLU A 36 -5.81 11.09 20.39
N TRP A 37 -6.67 10.09 20.20
CA TRP A 37 -8.11 10.31 20.03
C TRP A 37 -8.96 9.80 21.19
N GLY A 38 -8.37 9.11 22.16
CA GLY A 38 -9.09 8.60 23.33
C GLY A 38 -10.18 7.57 22.98
N MET A 39 -10.00 6.81 21.90
CA MET A 39 -10.93 5.79 21.40
C MET A 39 -10.62 4.42 22.01
N SER A 40 -10.44 4.36 23.32
CA SER A 40 -10.19 3.12 24.06
C SER A 40 -10.80 3.16 25.46
N ASP A 41 -10.75 2.02 26.14
CA ASP A 41 -11.24 1.91 27.53
C ASP A 41 -10.39 2.72 28.53
N LEU A 42 -9.26 3.29 28.09
CA LEU A 42 -8.46 4.25 28.86
C LEU A 42 -9.11 5.65 28.93
N GLY A 43 -10.22 5.84 28.22
CA GLY A 43 -11.02 7.05 28.24
C GLY A 43 -10.54 8.13 27.27
N PRO A 44 -11.21 9.29 27.28
CA PRO A 44 -10.96 10.40 26.34
C PRO A 44 -9.73 11.23 26.75
N LEU A 45 -8.59 10.57 26.93
CA LEU A 45 -7.32 11.18 27.33
C LEU A 45 -6.30 11.07 26.20
N THR A 46 -5.37 12.03 26.16
CA THR A 46 -4.22 11.98 25.26
C THR A 46 -2.97 11.52 26.00
N PHE A 47 -2.25 10.59 25.40
CA PHE A 47 -1.05 9.96 25.94
C PHE A 47 0.17 10.33 25.10
N GLY A 48 1.18 10.94 25.75
CA GLY A 48 2.37 11.44 25.09
C GLY A 48 2.09 12.77 24.39
N LYS A 49 2.70 13.86 24.88
CA LYS A 49 2.67 15.11 24.13
C LYS A 49 3.52 14.94 22.87
N LYS A 50 2.92 15.11 21.70
CA LYS A 50 3.68 15.52 20.51
C LYS A 50 4.13 16.95 20.75
N GLU A 51 5.25 17.14 21.45
CA GLU A 51 5.94 18.40 21.35
C GLU A 51 6.45 18.52 19.92
N GLU A 52 5.72 19.28 19.11
CA GLU A 52 6.12 19.71 17.78
C GLU A 52 7.27 20.71 17.95
N GLN A 53 8.44 20.24 18.40
CA GLN A 53 9.64 21.06 18.54
C GLN A 53 10.17 21.34 17.13
N ILE A 54 9.76 22.49 16.56
CA ILE A 54 10.31 23.05 15.32
C ILE A 54 11.73 23.56 15.62
N PHE A 55 12.70 22.67 15.88
CA PHE A 55 14.08 23.10 16.12
C PHE A 55 15.11 22.23 15.39
N LEU A 56 15.65 22.85 14.33
CA LEU A 56 16.98 22.73 13.75
C LEU A 56 17.90 21.62 14.33
N GLY A 57 17.83 20.42 13.76
CA GLY A 57 18.99 19.53 13.68
C GLY A 57 19.36 18.69 14.91
N ARG A 58 18.41 18.28 15.76
CA ARG A 58 18.62 17.14 16.69
C ARG A 58 17.41 16.21 16.71
N GLU A 59 17.71 14.92 16.71
CA GLU A 59 16.74 13.83 16.86
C GLU A 59 15.87 14.07 18.10
N ILE A 60 14.57 14.28 17.88
CA ILE A 60 13.59 14.50 18.93
C ILE A 60 13.27 13.14 19.52
N ALA A 61 13.90 12.81 20.65
CA ALA A 61 13.43 11.73 21.51
C ALA A 61 12.01 12.08 21.97
N GLN A 62 11.00 11.36 21.46
CA GLN A 62 9.64 11.46 21.97
C GLN A 62 9.65 11.07 23.46
N HIS A 63 9.45 12.04 24.35
CA HIS A 63 9.34 11.75 25.77
C HIS A 63 7.96 11.15 26.05
N ARG A 64 7.94 9.97 26.69
CA ARG A 64 6.69 9.34 27.12
C ARG A 64 6.24 10.01 28.42
N ASP A 65 5.22 10.85 28.35
CA ASP A 65 4.63 11.52 29.52
C ASP A 65 3.67 10.60 30.30
N TYR A 66 3.94 9.29 30.37
CA TYR A 66 3.10 8.33 31.07
C TYR A 66 3.93 7.19 31.68
N SER A 67 3.35 6.54 32.70
CA SER A 67 4.01 5.46 33.42
C SER A 67 4.18 4.19 32.56
N GLU A 68 5.13 3.33 32.91
CA GLU A 68 5.25 2.00 32.29
C GLU A 68 3.97 1.17 32.41
N ALA A 69 3.25 1.28 33.53
CA ALA A 69 1.96 0.62 33.70
C ALA A 69 0.93 1.12 32.66
N THR A 70 0.91 2.42 32.38
CA THR A 70 0.08 3.00 31.31
C THR A 70 0.54 2.55 29.93
N ALA A 71 1.86 2.43 29.70
CA ALA A 71 2.40 1.95 28.43
C ALA A 71 1.92 0.51 28.10
N ILE A 72 1.93 -0.38 29.11
CA ILE A 72 1.41 -1.74 28.99
C ILE A 72 -0.07 -1.72 28.61
N GLN A 73 -0.87 -0.90 29.31
CA GLN A 73 -2.31 -0.76 29.01
C GLN A 73 -2.56 -0.25 27.59
N ILE A 74 -1.76 0.70 27.11
CA ILE A 74 -1.85 1.19 25.72
C ILE A 74 -1.58 0.05 24.73
N ASP A 75 -0.52 -0.72 24.94
CA ASP A 75 -0.16 -1.83 24.06
C ASP A 75 -1.22 -2.95 24.07
N GLU A 76 -1.87 -3.19 25.21
CA GLU A 76 -3.02 -4.09 25.33
C GLU A 76 -4.22 -3.62 24.51
N GLU A 77 -4.61 -2.34 24.61
CA GLU A 77 -5.72 -1.78 23.83
C GLU A 77 -5.42 -1.74 22.32
N VAL A 78 -4.18 -1.44 21.93
CA VAL A 78 -3.73 -1.54 20.52
C VAL A 78 -3.86 -2.97 20.01
N ARG A 79 -3.35 -3.95 20.76
CA ARG A 79 -3.46 -5.38 20.40
C ARG A 79 -4.91 -5.79 20.26
N LYS A 80 -5.77 -5.40 21.20
CA LYS A 80 -7.20 -5.71 21.21
C LYS A 80 -7.90 -5.17 19.97
N MET A 81 -7.66 -3.91 19.60
CA MET A 81 -8.24 -3.31 18.40
C MET A 81 -7.79 -4.00 17.12
N VAL A 82 -6.48 -4.22 16.95
CA VAL A 82 -5.94 -4.88 15.76
C VAL A 82 -6.45 -6.32 15.66
N SER A 83 -6.50 -7.05 16.78
CA SER A 83 -7.00 -8.43 16.82
C SER A 83 -8.50 -8.51 16.54
N ALA A 84 -9.30 -7.59 17.07
CA ALA A 84 -10.73 -7.50 16.78
C ALA A 84 -10.98 -7.22 15.29
N GLY A 85 -10.27 -6.25 14.72
CA GLY A 85 -10.35 -5.96 13.28
C GLY A 85 -9.93 -7.15 12.41
N TYR A 86 -8.89 -7.88 12.82
CA TYR A 86 -8.45 -9.11 12.16
C TYR A 86 -9.54 -10.20 12.19
N ALA A 87 -10.12 -10.45 13.37
CA ALA A 87 -11.16 -11.44 13.55
C ALA A 87 -12.41 -11.11 12.72
N THR A 88 -12.86 -9.85 12.72
CA THR A 88 -13.98 -9.39 11.89
C THR A 88 -13.71 -9.59 10.41
N ALA A 89 -12.54 -9.14 9.93
CA ALA A 89 -12.17 -9.32 8.52
C ALA A 89 -12.06 -10.82 8.15
N LYS A 90 -11.55 -11.66 9.04
CA LYS A 90 -11.48 -13.11 8.85
C LYS A 90 -12.86 -13.74 8.77
N GLY A 91 -13.82 -13.31 9.61
CA GLY A 91 -15.21 -13.71 9.52
C GLY A 91 -15.79 -13.42 8.14
N ILE A 92 -15.72 -12.14 7.71
CA ILE A 92 -16.25 -11.69 6.42
C ILE A 92 -15.64 -12.47 5.24
N LEU A 93 -14.31 -12.65 5.23
CA LEU A 93 -13.63 -13.37 4.14
C LEU A 93 -13.95 -14.88 4.15
N SER A 94 -14.17 -15.46 5.32
CA SER A 94 -14.55 -16.86 5.45
C SER A 94 -15.99 -17.11 4.97
N GLU A 95 -16.91 -16.18 5.27
CA GLU A 95 -18.29 -16.23 4.79
C GLU A 95 -18.39 -16.05 3.27
N ASN A 96 -17.50 -15.22 2.69
CA ASN A 96 -17.47 -14.91 1.26
C ASN A 96 -16.40 -15.70 0.49
N ARG A 97 -16.11 -16.94 0.93
CA ARG A 97 -15.02 -17.76 0.40
C ARG A 97 -15.14 -18.01 -1.10
N ASP A 98 -16.32 -18.37 -1.58
CA ASP A 98 -16.55 -18.69 -3.00
C ASP A 98 -16.41 -17.45 -3.88
N THR A 99 -16.88 -16.29 -3.40
CA THR A 99 -16.71 -15.00 -4.07
C THR A 99 -15.24 -14.65 -4.25
N LEU A 100 -14.40 -14.85 -3.22
CA LEU A 100 -12.95 -14.62 -3.31
C LEU A 100 -12.29 -15.54 -4.35
N VAL A 101 -12.70 -16.81 -4.42
CA VAL A 101 -12.19 -17.74 -5.43
C VAL A 101 -12.59 -17.31 -6.84
N ASN A 102 -13.83 -16.83 -7.03
CA ASN A 102 -14.31 -16.35 -8.32
C ASN A 102 -13.56 -15.08 -8.76
N ILE A 103 -13.33 -14.14 -7.85
CA ILE A 103 -12.50 -12.95 -8.11
C ILE A 103 -11.08 -13.35 -8.49
N ALA A 104 -10.46 -14.28 -7.76
CA ALA A 104 -9.11 -14.75 -8.07
C ALA A 104 -9.03 -15.39 -9.46
N LYS A 105 -10.00 -16.23 -9.84
CA LYS A 105 -10.07 -16.83 -11.18
C LYS A 105 -10.24 -15.77 -12.27
N ALA A 106 -11.13 -14.80 -12.06
CA ALA A 106 -11.32 -13.70 -13.00
C ALA A 106 -10.05 -12.86 -13.17
N LEU A 107 -9.29 -12.62 -12.10
CA LEU A 107 -8.00 -11.91 -12.17
C LEU A 107 -6.92 -12.72 -12.91
N ILE A 108 -6.94 -14.05 -12.85
CA ILE A 108 -6.04 -14.89 -13.66
C ILE A 108 -6.32 -14.71 -15.16
N GLU A 109 -7.59 -14.53 -15.55
CA GLU A 109 -7.98 -14.35 -16.96
C GLU A 109 -7.76 -12.92 -17.48
N ARG A 110 -7.99 -11.91 -16.64
CA ARG A 110 -8.11 -10.50 -17.07
C ARG A 110 -7.01 -9.58 -16.57
N GLU A 111 -6.21 -10.03 -15.61
CA GLU A 111 -5.17 -9.28 -14.88
C GLU A 111 -5.70 -8.12 -14.03
N VAL A 112 -6.68 -7.37 -14.51
CA VAL A 112 -7.30 -6.21 -13.86
C VAL A 112 -8.83 -6.39 -13.84
N LEU A 113 -9.46 -6.00 -12.74
CA LEU A 113 -10.92 -5.93 -12.61
C LEU A 113 -11.33 -4.52 -12.16
N ASP A 114 -12.35 -3.98 -12.81
CA ASP A 114 -12.96 -2.72 -12.41
C ASP A 114 -13.96 -2.92 -11.25
N ALA A 115 -14.27 -1.83 -10.54
CA ALA A 115 -15.18 -1.87 -9.39
C ALA A 115 -16.57 -2.43 -9.75
N SER A 116 -17.08 -2.15 -10.95
CA SER A 116 -18.35 -2.71 -11.44
C SER A 116 -18.28 -4.22 -11.64
N GLU A 117 -17.16 -4.74 -12.13
CA GLU A 117 -16.95 -6.18 -12.33
C GLU A 117 -16.84 -6.91 -11.00
N ILE A 118 -16.11 -6.34 -10.03
CA ILE A 118 -16.04 -6.87 -8.66
C ILE A 118 -17.45 -6.92 -8.05
N LYS A 119 -18.25 -5.87 -8.22
CA LYS A 119 -19.62 -5.83 -7.72
C LYS A 119 -20.47 -6.95 -8.32
N MET A 120 -20.38 -7.18 -9.63
CA MET A 120 -21.09 -8.28 -10.29
C MET A 120 -20.70 -9.65 -9.71
N LEU A 121 -19.40 -9.88 -9.49
CA LEU A 121 -18.92 -11.12 -8.86
C LEU A 121 -19.43 -11.30 -7.42
N VAL A 122 -19.49 -10.22 -6.65
CA VAL A 122 -20.04 -10.23 -5.27
C VAL A 122 -21.53 -10.52 -5.28
N GLU A 123 -22.27 -10.02 -6.26
CA GLU A 123 -23.70 -10.27 -6.46
C GLU A 123 -23.99 -11.66 -7.11
N GLY A 124 -22.95 -12.44 -7.43
CA GLY A 124 -23.08 -13.76 -8.04
C GLY A 124 -23.47 -13.73 -9.52
N THR A 125 -23.25 -12.60 -10.20
CA THR A 125 -23.52 -12.44 -11.64
C THR A 125 -22.27 -12.72 -12.47
N ASP A 126 -22.44 -13.40 -13.61
CA ASP A 126 -21.34 -13.68 -14.52
C ASP A 126 -20.80 -12.41 -15.17
N LEU A 127 -19.47 -12.35 -15.30
CA LEU A 127 -18.81 -11.25 -15.96
C LEU A 127 -19.03 -11.27 -17.49
N PRO A 128 -19.12 -10.10 -18.14
CA PRO A 128 -19.18 -10.03 -19.60
C PRO A 128 -17.92 -10.65 -20.22
N PRO A 129 -17.96 -11.10 -21.50
CA PRO A 129 -16.80 -11.67 -22.17
C PRO A 129 -15.60 -10.73 -22.12
N PHE A 130 -14.43 -11.26 -21.79
CA PHE A 130 -13.21 -10.47 -21.76
C PHE A 130 -12.89 -9.96 -23.17
N LYS A 131 -12.82 -8.64 -23.32
CA LYS A 131 -12.36 -7.98 -24.55
C LYS A 131 -11.04 -7.30 -24.22
N PRO A 132 -9.89 -7.83 -24.66
CA PRO A 132 -8.61 -7.18 -24.38
C PRO A 132 -8.67 -5.76 -24.91
N LEU A 133 -8.34 -4.79 -24.06
CA LEU A 133 -8.23 -3.39 -24.46
C LEU A 133 -7.25 -3.34 -25.63
N SER A 134 -7.75 -3.02 -26.81
CA SER A 134 -6.88 -2.63 -27.91
C SER A 134 -6.08 -1.42 -27.43
N PRO A 135 -4.75 -1.38 -27.63
CA PRO A 135 -3.97 -0.22 -27.22
C PRO A 135 -4.62 1.01 -27.83
N LYS A 136 -5.07 1.94 -26.97
CA LYS A 136 -5.53 3.24 -27.43
C LYS A 136 -4.33 3.91 -28.12
N PRO A 137 -4.50 4.54 -29.30
CA PRO A 137 -3.45 5.39 -29.85
C PRO A 137 -3.04 6.39 -28.77
N ASP A 138 -1.75 6.45 -28.50
CA ASP A 138 -1.15 7.30 -27.49
C ASP A 138 -1.50 8.77 -27.79
N ASP A 139 -2.37 9.37 -26.97
CA ASP A 139 -2.64 10.81 -27.00
C ASP A 139 -1.41 11.53 -26.42
N GLY A 140 -0.39 11.70 -27.27
CA GLY A 140 0.68 12.66 -27.07
C GLY A 140 1.96 12.12 -26.44
N VAL A 141 2.68 11.24 -27.15
CA VAL A 141 4.14 11.16 -26.96
C VAL A 141 4.73 12.51 -27.33
N GLN A 142 5.15 13.28 -26.33
CA GLN A 142 6.08 14.38 -26.56
C GLN A 142 7.36 13.75 -27.10
N GLN A 143 7.59 13.90 -28.41
CA GLN A 143 8.81 13.41 -29.05
C GLN A 143 10.00 14.05 -28.35
N VAL A 144 10.71 13.28 -27.54
CA VAL A 144 12.05 13.64 -27.08
C VAL A 144 12.92 13.70 -28.33
N ILE A 145 13.15 14.91 -28.83
CA ILE A 145 14.07 15.17 -29.93
C ILE A 145 15.42 14.63 -29.48
N LYS A 146 15.85 13.49 -30.06
CA LYS A 146 17.23 13.03 -29.92
C LYS A 146 18.13 14.15 -30.47
N PRO A 147 19.09 14.68 -29.70
CA PRO A 147 20.03 15.65 -30.25
C PRO A 147 20.80 14.99 -31.39
N GLU A 148 20.89 15.68 -32.53
CA GLU A 148 21.62 15.22 -33.70
C GLU A 148 23.07 14.89 -33.32
N PRO A 149 23.63 13.76 -33.80
CA PRO A 149 25.04 13.48 -33.60
C PRO A 149 25.87 14.56 -34.29
N GLY A 150 26.74 15.20 -33.52
CA GLY A 150 27.57 16.33 -33.93
C GLY A 150 28.28 16.10 -35.27
N ARG A 151 28.19 17.12 -36.11
CA ARG A 151 28.85 17.24 -37.42
C ARG A 151 30.33 16.85 -37.30
N VAL A 152 30.73 15.78 -37.98
CA VAL A 152 32.13 15.33 -38.07
C VAL A 152 32.92 16.40 -38.85
N PRO A 153 34.03 16.95 -38.31
CA PRO A 153 34.85 17.87 -39.09
C PRO A 153 35.59 17.10 -40.19
N THR A 154 35.28 17.43 -41.43
CA THR A 154 35.97 16.92 -42.63
C THR A 154 37.43 17.39 -42.62
N LYS A 155 38.38 16.46 -42.51
CA LYS A 155 39.80 16.72 -42.79
C LYS A 155 40.02 16.72 -44.30
N GLY A 156 40.50 17.83 -44.86
CA GLY A 156 40.96 17.90 -46.25
C GLY A 156 41.76 19.18 -46.55
N GLY A 157 43.04 19.00 -46.92
CA GLY A 157 43.97 20.03 -47.46
C GLY A 157 44.87 20.66 -46.39
N GLU A 158 46.20 20.73 -46.48
CA GLU A 158 47.13 20.65 -47.62
C GLU A 158 48.52 20.14 -47.13
N ARG A 159 49.27 19.49 -48.02
CA ARG A 159 50.70 19.16 -47.82
C ARG A 159 51.53 20.35 -48.30
N PRO A 160 52.56 20.80 -47.57
CA PRO A 160 53.51 21.79 -48.09
C PRO A 160 54.50 21.12 -49.06
N ALA A 161 54.76 21.79 -50.19
CA ALA A 161 55.77 21.42 -51.16
C ALA A 161 57.19 21.74 -50.65
N THR A 162 58.15 20.88 -51.00
CA THR A 162 59.58 21.06 -50.79
C THR A 162 60.21 21.92 -51.88
N ALA A 163 60.84 23.04 -51.50
CA ALA A 163 62.15 23.53 -51.94
C ALA A 163 62.44 24.86 -51.23
#